data_AF-A0A0V8CXD9-F1
#
_entry.id   AF-A0A0V8CXD9-F1
#
_cell.length_a   1.000
_cell.length_b   1.000
_cell.length_c   1.000
_cell.angle_alpha   90.00
_cell.angle_beta   90.00
_cell.angle_gamma   90.00
#
_symmetry.space_group_name_H-M   'P 1'
#
loop_
_entity.id
_entity.type
_entity.pdbx_description
1 polymer ?
#
loop_
_entity_poly.entity_id
_entity_poly.type
_entity_poly.pdbx_seq_one_letter_code
_entity_poly.pdbx_strand_id
1 'polypeptide(L)'
;MIQRYYWGKPKDVIRWYLRGTLYLSAASKQHYIEKTGAEPGNLPSLLKLLENLDEIFDSIDTDSMALLCLRYVELLSIAETAELTGLSNSQISTRTAKVMKKGKEIIAKA
;
A
#
# COMPACT_ATOMS: atom_id res chain seq x y z
N MET A 1 9.08 -14.59 23.28
CA MET A 1 7.67 -14.72 22.87
C MET A 1 7.57 -14.21 21.43
N ILE A 2 7.25 -15.07 20.48
CA ILE A 2 7.12 -14.69 19.06
C ILE A 2 5.68 -14.20 18.89
N GLN A 3 5.44 -12.89 18.98
CA GLN A 3 4.19 -12.32 18.47
C GLN A 3 4.21 -12.45 16.95
N ARG A 4 3.67 -13.56 16.45
CA ARG A 4 3.29 -13.67 15.04
C ARG A 4 2.15 -12.68 14.84
N TYR A 5 2.43 -11.64 14.06
CA TYR A 5 1.54 -10.57 13.62
C TYR A 5 0.05 -10.84 13.87
N TYR A 6 -0.61 -10.00 14.69
CA TYR A 6 -2.04 -10.07 15.04
C TYR A 6 -2.99 -9.93 13.82
N TRP A 7 -2.42 -9.57 12.66
CA TRP A 7 -3.07 -9.20 11.41
C TRP A 7 -3.57 -10.38 10.55
N GLY A 8 -3.36 -11.64 10.95
CA GLY A 8 -3.57 -12.78 10.07
C GLY A 8 -2.50 -12.82 8.97
N LYS A 9 -2.89 -12.83 7.67
CA LYS A 9 -1.95 -12.74 6.54
C LYS A 9 -1.69 -11.26 6.21
N PRO A 10 -0.50 -10.70 6.46
CA PRO A 10 -0.21 -9.27 6.24
C PRO A 10 -0.50 -8.79 4.82
N LYS A 11 -0.30 -9.68 3.84
CA LYS A 11 -0.63 -9.43 2.44
C LYS A 11 -2.09 -9.07 2.22
N ASP A 12 -3.00 -9.80 2.88
CA ASP A 12 -4.43 -9.56 2.73
C ASP A 12 -4.85 -8.26 3.41
N VAL A 13 -4.30 -7.94 4.60
CA VAL A 13 -4.62 -6.69 5.30
C VAL A 13 -4.25 -5.45 4.48
N ILE A 14 -3.05 -5.39 3.94
CA ILE A 14 -2.64 -4.25 3.09
C ILE A 14 -3.43 -4.20 1.79
N ARG A 15 -3.68 -5.36 1.19
CA ARG A 15 -4.52 -5.45 -0.02
C ARG A 15 -5.89 -4.84 0.24
N TRP A 16 -6.56 -5.21 1.33
CA TRP A 16 -7.86 -4.66 1.70
C TRP A 16 -7.81 -3.17 2.04
N TYR A 17 -6.82 -2.74 2.81
CA TYR A 17 -6.63 -1.34 3.19
C TYR A 17 -6.44 -0.43 1.96
N LEU A 18 -5.55 -0.84 1.03
CA LEU A 18 -5.27 -0.07 -0.18
C LEU A 18 -6.40 -0.15 -1.19
N ARG A 19 -7.04 -1.32 -1.40
CA ARG A 19 -8.24 -1.42 -2.24
C ARG A 19 -9.32 -0.47 -1.74
N GLY A 20 -9.59 -0.46 -0.43
CA GLY A 20 -10.60 0.45 0.16
C GLY A 20 -10.26 1.92 -0.08
N THR A 21 -9.03 2.33 0.22
CA THR A 21 -8.58 3.72 0.06
C THR A 21 -8.64 4.18 -1.40
N LEU A 22 -8.13 3.36 -2.32
CA LEU A 22 -8.11 3.69 -3.74
C LEU A 22 -9.51 3.67 -4.36
N TYR A 23 -10.35 2.70 -3.96
CA TYR A 23 -11.74 2.63 -4.40
C TYR A 23 -12.53 3.88 -4.00
N LEU A 24 -12.42 4.30 -2.74
CA LEU A 24 -13.09 5.51 -2.25
C LEU A 24 -12.62 6.77 -3.00
N SER A 25 -11.32 6.87 -3.26
CA SER A 25 -10.72 7.99 -4.02
C SER A 25 -11.22 8.01 -5.48
N ALA A 26 -11.20 6.86 -6.15
CA ALA A 26 -11.69 6.73 -7.52
C ALA A 26 -13.19 7.03 -7.61
N ALA A 27 -14.00 6.47 -6.71
CA ALA A 27 -15.46 6.69 -6.67
C ALA A 27 -15.81 8.16 -6.40
N SER A 28 -15.14 8.81 -5.44
CA SER A 28 -15.34 10.23 -5.17
C SER A 28 -15.00 11.11 -6.38
N LYS A 29 -13.94 10.75 -7.11
CA LYS A 29 -13.49 11.51 -8.28
C LYS A 29 -14.40 11.31 -9.48
N GLN A 30 -14.81 10.06 -9.73
CA GLN A 30 -15.82 9.70 -10.72
C GLN A 30 -17.11 10.50 -10.49
N HIS A 31 -17.62 10.50 -9.26
CA HIS A 31 -18.83 11.24 -8.90
C HIS A 31 -18.69 12.75 -9.13
N TYR A 32 -17.53 13.33 -8.81
CA TYR A 32 -17.26 14.74 -9.07
C TYR A 32 -17.28 15.07 -10.57
N ILE A 33 -16.64 14.24 -11.40
CA ILE A 33 -16.61 14.39 -12.86
C ILE A 33 -18.03 14.30 -13.42
N GLU A 34 -18.80 13.28 -13.03
CA GLU A 34 -20.19 13.11 -13.46
C GLU A 34 -21.07 14.31 -13.11
N LYS A 35 -20.85 14.90 -11.93
CA LYS A 35 -21.62 16.05 -11.46
C LYS A 35 -21.23 17.38 -12.14
N THR A 36 -19.96 17.54 -12.52
CA THR A 36 -19.41 18.84 -12.94
C THR A 36 -18.98 18.91 -14.40
N GLY A 37 -18.89 17.78 -15.10
CA GLY A 37 -18.32 17.68 -16.44
C GLY A 37 -16.81 17.95 -16.48
N ALA A 38 -16.13 17.90 -15.33
CA ALA A 38 -14.69 18.16 -15.24
C ALA A 38 -13.88 17.08 -15.96
N GLU A 39 -12.69 17.44 -16.43
CA GLU A 39 -11.76 16.52 -17.07
C GLU A 39 -11.35 15.35 -16.14
N PRO A 40 -11.13 14.13 -16.67
CA PRO A 40 -10.85 12.94 -15.87
C PRO A 40 -9.58 13.03 -15.00
N GLY A 41 -8.60 13.82 -15.42
CA GLY A 41 -7.31 13.95 -14.73
C GLY A 41 -6.64 12.59 -14.51
N ASN A 42 -6.28 12.28 -13.26
CA ASN A 42 -5.59 11.02 -12.88
C ASN A 42 -6.54 9.84 -12.60
N LEU A 43 -7.86 9.97 -12.82
CA LEU A 43 -8.81 8.90 -12.57
C LEU A 43 -8.49 7.60 -13.34
N PRO A 44 -8.13 7.64 -14.64
CA PRO A 44 -7.76 6.42 -15.37
C PRO A 44 -6.57 5.69 -14.73
N SER A 45 -5.56 6.42 -14.28
CA SER A 45 -4.39 5.84 -13.59
C SER A 45 -4.75 5.23 -12.23
N LEU A 46 -5.71 5.83 -11.50
CA LEU A 46 -6.20 5.28 -10.23
C LEU A 46 -6.97 3.97 -10.43
N LEU A 47 -7.82 3.91 -11.45
CA LEU A 47 -8.56 2.69 -11.80
C LEU A 47 -7.60 1.58 -12.23
N LYS A 48 -6.59 1.91 -13.05
CA LYS A 48 -5.58 0.94 -13.46
C LYS A 48 -4.71 0.43 -12.31
N LEU A 49 -4.41 1.29 -11.32
CA LEU A 49 -3.75 0.87 -10.09
C LEU A 49 -4.61 -0.09 -9.25
N LEU A 50 -5.93 0.10 -9.22
CA LEU A 50 -6.86 -0.83 -8.57
C LEU A 50 -6.87 -2.21 -9.24
N GLU A 51 -6.80 -2.25 -10.57
CA GLU A 51 -6.74 -3.50 -11.34
C GLU A 51 -5.42 -4.25 -11.12
N ASN A 52 -4.30 -3.54 -11.09
CA ASN A 52 -2.95 -4.13 -10.98
C ASN A 52 -2.47 -4.35 -9.54
N LEU A 53 -3.33 -4.05 -8.56
CA LEU A 53 -2.99 -4.08 -7.14
C LEU A 53 -2.54 -5.49 -6.70
N ASP A 54 -3.15 -6.52 -7.26
CA ASP A 54 -2.79 -7.91 -6.97
C ASP A 54 -1.41 -8.29 -7.51
N GLU A 55 -1.02 -7.80 -8.70
CA GLU A 55 0.31 -8.04 -9.28
C GLU A 55 1.41 -7.37 -8.44
N ILE A 56 1.14 -6.18 -7.89
CA ILE A 56 2.04 -5.50 -6.96
C ILE A 56 2.31 -6.38 -5.75
N PHE A 57 1.24 -6.89 -5.11
CA PHE A 57 1.35 -7.63 -3.86
C PHE A 57 1.77 -9.09 -4.01
N ASP A 58 1.57 -9.70 -5.17
CA ASP A 58 2.03 -11.05 -5.45
C ASP A 58 3.56 -11.17 -5.48
N SER A 59 4.26 -10.07 -5.78
CA SER A 59 5.73 -10.04 -5.88
C SER A 59 6.47 -9.65 -4.58
N ILE A 60 5.75 -9.44 -3.47
CA ILE A 60 6.30 -8.91 -2.20
C ILE A 60 6.27 -10.01 -1.12
N ASP A 61 7.38 -10.15 -0.41
CA ASP A 61 7.49 -11.11 0.70
C ASP A 61 6.69 -10.67 1.93
N THR A 62 6.29 -11.66 2.74
CA THR A 62 5.45 -11.45 3.92
C THR A 62 6.06 -10.49 4.94
N ASP A 63 7.38 -10.46 5.09
CA ASP A 63 8.04 -9.58 6.08
C ASP A 63 8.01 -8.12 5.64
N SER A 64 8.29 -7.87 4.35
CA SER A 64 8.14 -6.53 3.75
C SER A 64 6.68 -6.05 3.83
N MET A 65 5.71 -6.96 3.64
CA MET A 65 4.30 -6.64 3.85
C MET A 65 3.99 -6.30 5.31
N ALA A 66 4.48 -7.10 6.25
CA ALA A 66 4.21 -6.83 7.66
C ALA A 66 4.80 -5.48 8.11
N LEU A 67 5.97 -5.10 7.60
CA LEU A 67 6.54 -3.76 7.83
C LEU A 67 5.67 -2.63 7.27
N LEU A 68 5.05 -2.84 6.11
CA LEU A 68 4.13 -1.86 5.55
C LEU A 68 2.84 -1.73 6.38
N CYS A 69 2.34 -2.83 6.97
CA CYS A 69 1.19 -2.77 7.88
C CYS A 69 1.53 -1.88 9.07
N LEU A 70 2.66 -2.13 9.72
CA LEU A 70 3.10 -1.36 10.88
C LEU A 70 3.28 0.12 10.55
N ARG A 71 3.87 0.44 9.39
CA ARG A 71 4.19 1.81 9.01
C ARG A 71 3.00 2.62 8.50
N TYR A 72 2.07 1.99 7.78
CA TYR A 72 1.06 2.71 6.99
C TYR A 72 -0.39 2.35 7.33
N VAL A 73 -0.61 1.24 8.02
CA VAL A 73 -1.94 0.88 8.56
C VAL A 73 -2.00 1.28 10.03
N GLU A 74 -1.01 0.87 10.82
CA GLU A 74 -0.91 1.22 12.25
C GLU A 74 -0.26 2.57 12.50
N LEU A 75 0.23 3.22 11.45
CA LEU A 75 0.84 4.56 11.50
C LEU A 75 2.02 4.67 12.48
N LEU A 76 2.70 3.56 12.79
CA LEU A 76 3.88 3.58 13.65
C LEU A 76 5.02 4.34 12.99
N SER A 77 5.75 5.12 13.78
CA SER A 77 7.02 5.73 13.38
C SER A 77 8.08 4.67 13.07
N ILE A 78 9.19 5.09 12.44
CA ILE A 78 10.31 4.17 12.17
C ILE A 78 10.91 3.66 13.48
N ALA A 79 10.97 4.52 14.50
CA ALA A 79 11.51 4.16 15.81
C ALA A 79 10.62 3.13 16.53
N GLU A 80 9.30 3.34 16.57
CA GLU A 80 8.35 2.38 17.15
C GLU A 80 8.36 1.05 16.38
N THR A 81 8.48 1.10 15.06
CA THR A 81 8.61 -0.11 14.23
C THR A 81 9.91 -0.84 14.55
N ALA A 82 11.03 -0.13 14.71
CA ALA A 82 12.33 -0.71 15.04
C ALA A 82 12.32 -1.38 16.42
N GLU A 83 11.69 -0.75 17.40
CA GLU A 83 11.49 -1.30 18.74
C GLU A 83 10.66 -2.59 18.70
N LEU A 84 9.57 -2.59 17.92
CA LEU A 84 8.67 -3.74 17.81
C LEU A 84 9.31 -4.93 17.06
N THR A 85 10.07 -4.66 15.99
CA THR A 85 10.59 -5.72 15.10
C THR A 85 12.04 -6.11 15.37
N GLY A 86 12.77 -5.33 16.18
CA GLY A 86 14.22 -5.49 16.38
C GLY A 86 15.07 -5.21 15.13
N LEU A 87 14.50 -4.54 14.13
CA LEU A 87 15.21 -4.16 12.90
C LEU A 87 15.78 -2.75 13.07
N SER A 88 16.88 -2.47 12.37
CA SER A 88 17.40 -1.10 12.30
C SER A 88 16.51 -0.20 11.45
N ASN A 89 16.53 1.11 11.74
CA ASN A 89 15.83 2.13 10.95
C ASN A 89 16.17 2.06 9.45
N SER A 90 17.43 1.75 9.12
CA SER A 90 17.91 1.59 7.74
C SER A 90 17.26 0.39 7.04
N GLN A 91 17.16 -0.76 7.73
CA GLN A 91 16.52 -1.95 7.19
C GLN A 91 15.02 -1.70 6.91
N ILE A 92 14.33 -1.05 7.84
CA ILE A 92 12.91 -0.69 7.67
C ILE A 92 12.73 0.25 6.46
N SER A 93 13.54 1.30 6.38
CA SER A 93 13.49 2.27 5.28
C SER A 93 13.78 1.62 3.93
N THR A 94 14.79 0.75 3.86
CA THR A 94 15.18 0.06 2.62
C THR A 94 14.09 -0.91 2.16
N ARG A 95 13.55 -1.73 3.08
CA ARG A 95 12.51 -2.72 2.75
C ARG A 95 11.22 -2.04 2.27
N THR A 96 10.80 -0.99 2.97
CA THR A 96 9.61 -0.21 2.57
C THR A 96 9.84 0.52 1.24
N ALA A 97 10.99 1.18 1.04
CA ALA A 97 11.31 1.86 -0.21
C ALA A 97 11.35 0.92 -1.43
N LYS A 98 11.86 -0.31 -1.26
CA LYS A 98 11.89 -1.33 -2.32
C LYS A 98 10.49 -1.67 -2.81
N VAL A 99 9.53 -1.81 -1.89
CA VAL A 99 8.13 -2.05 -2.24
C VAL A 99 7.53 -0.85 -2.97
N MET A 100 7.74 0.37 -2.44
CA MET A 100 7.24 1.59 -3.07
C MET A 100 7.79 1.78 -4.49
N LYS A 101 9.07 1.45 -4.72
CA LYS A 101 9.70 1.49 -6.04
C LYS A 101 9.04 0.51 -7.02
N LYS A 102 8.82 -0.75 -6.61
CA LYS A 102 8.11 -1.73 -7.43
C LYS A 102 6.69 -1.28 -7.78
N GLY A 103 5.96 -0.72 -6.81
CA GLY A 103 4.64 -0.16 -7.05
C GLY A 103 4.67 0.93 -8.13
N LYS A 104 5.63 1.86 -8.06
CA LYS A 104 5.84 2.89 -9.09
C LYS A 104 6.18 2.31 -10.46
N GLU A 105 7.00 1.27 -10.54
CA GLU A 105 7.37 0.62 -11.80
C GLU A 105 6.18 -0.06 -12.48
N ILE A 106 5.29 -0.69 -11.70
CA ILE A 106 4.07 -1.31 -12.21
C ILE A 106 3.09 -0.23 -12.69
N ILE A 107 2.94 0.87 -11.95
CA ILE A 107 2.13 2.03 -12.37
C ILE A 107 2.69 2.65 -13.65
N ALA A 108 4.02 2.77 -13.80
CA ALA A 108 4.60 3.41 -14.97
C ALA A 108 4.45 2.60 -16.27
N LYS A 109 4.25 1.29 -16.16
CA LYS A 109 3.98 0.39 -17.30
C LYS A 109 2.49 0.32 -17.65
N ALA A 110 1.65 0.89 -16.80
CA ALA A 110 0.21 0.91 -16.88
C ALA A 110 -0.25 2.24 -17.50
#